data_AF-A0A915IP85-F1
#
_entry.id   AF-A0A915IP85-F1
#
_cell.length_a   1.000
_cell.length_b   1.000
_cell.length_c   1.000
_cell.angle_alpha   90.00
_cell.angle_beta   90.00
_cell.angle_gamma   90.00
#
_symmetry.space_group_name_H-M   'P 1'
#
loop_
_entity.id
_entity.type
_entity.pdbx_description
1 polymer ?
#
loop_
_entity_poly.entity_id
_entity_poly.type
_entity_poly.pdbx_seq_one_letter_code
_entity_poly.pdbx_strand_id
1 'polypeptide(L)'
;MIAKDDGEMPTKQILRAVKSVDHDGHTEKLLFVMCRIELQALKPHNFAIAIFDNIRRIWKTTVSIDLLEKIATENNETGNILSMFENSLRIPNTNIAAPFIFEIIDGKLLWKKKLKDAKYLYGSFDLTLVEDFAEQNEIIREYLLFSALNAQQLDERLESTEKRIHDVTEERDKTMKHFKKGNIKTKRMGNWQDNK
;
A
#
# COMPACT_ATOMS: atom_id res chain seq x y z
N MET A 1 -25.65 -1.98 20.77
CA MET A 1 -24.31 -1.38 20.65
C MET A 1 -24.52 0.06 20.25
N ILE A 2 -24.19 1.00 21.13
CA ILE A 2 -24.30 2.43 20.84
C ILE A 2 -23.04 2.79 20.07
N ALA A 3 -23.18 3.24 18.83
CA ALA A 3 -22.07 3.82 18.08
C ALA A 3 -21.58 5.05 18.86
N LYS A 4 -20.32 5.04 19.30
CA LYS A 4 -19.66 6.27 19.69
C LYS A 4 -19.42 7.04 18.41
N ASP A 5 -20.25 8.05 18.23
CA ASP A 5 -20.14 9.08 17.20
C ASP A 5 -19.02 10.04 17.62
N ASP A 6 -17.81 9.52 17.73
CA ASP A 6 -16.62 10.36 17.78
C ASP A 6 -16.47 10.82 16.33
N GLY A 7 -16.88 12.05 16.01
CA GLY A 7 -16.93 12.60 14.65
C GLY A 7 -15.60 12.67 13.88
N GLU A 8 -14.61 11.86 14.24
CA GLU A 8 -13.44 11.57 13.43
C GLU A 8 -13.85 10.78 12.19
N MET A 9 -13.77 11.45 11.04
CA MET A 9 -13.91 10.78 9.76
C MET A 9 -12.80 9.73 9.62
N PRO A 10 -13.10 8.53 9.09
CA PRO A 10 -12.08 7.51 8.92
C PRO A 10 -10.98 8.06 7.99
N THR A 11 -9.77 8.19 8.51
CA THR A 11 -8.61 8.59 7.72
C THR A 11 -7.81 7.37 7.32
N LYS A 12 -7.34 7.37 6.09
CA LYS A 12 -6.46 6.32 5.56
C LYS A 12 -5.14 6.95 5.18
N GLN A 13 -4.06 6.45 5.76
CA GLN A 13 -2.71 6.95 5.49
C GLN A 13 -1.91 5.93 4.68
N ILE A 14 -1.13 6.42 3.72
CA ILE A 14 -0.27 5.64 2.84
C ILE A 14 1.13 6.25 2.90
N LEU A 15 2.13 5.39 3.12
CA LEU A 15 3.54 5.79 3.11
C LEU A 15 4.26 5.16 1.91
N ARG A 16 5.04 5.97 1.19
CA ARG A 16 5.83 5.52 0.04
C ARG A 16 7.13 6.28 -0.12
N ALA A 17 8.19 5.60 -0.53
CA ALA A 17 9.38 6.26 -1.05
C ALA A 17 9.22 6.60 -2.54
N VAL A 18 9.65 7.80 -2.93
CA VAL A 18 9.67 8.30 -4.31
C VAL A 18 11.06 8.83 -4.66
N LYS A 19 11.33 9.01 -5.95
CA LYS A 19 12.61 9.54 -6.43
C LYS A 19 12.44 11.00 -6.82
N SER A 20 13.34 11.85 -6.32
CA SER A 20 13.63 13.16 -6.92
C SER A 20 14.48 12.93 -8.16
N VAL A 21 14.11 13.56 -9.26
CA VAL A 21 14.91 13.50 -10.50
C VAL A 21 15.17 14.91 -11.01
N ASP A 22 16.32 15.12 -11.64
CA ASP A 22 16.64 16.38 -12.31
C ASP A 22 15.85 16.52 -13.63
N HIS A 23 16.03 17.66 -14.32
CA HIS A 23 15.39 17.90 -15.62
C HIS A 23 15.80 16.87 -16.69
N ASP A 24 16.99 16.28 -16.58
CA ASP A 24 17.51 15.27 -17.49
C ASP A 24 17.03 13.85 -17.11
N GLY A 25 16.30 13.71 -15.99
CA GLY A 25 15.71 12.46 -15.52
C GLY A 25 16.66 11.58 -14.70
N HIS A 26 17.83 12.08 -14.31
CA HIS A 26 18.74 11.40 -13.40
C HIS A 26 18.23 11.49 -11.96
N THR A 27 18.36 10.39 -11.21
CA THR A 27 17.91 10.36 -9.81
C THR A 27 18.86 11.16 -8.94
N GLU A 28 18.36 12.21 -8.32
CA GLU A 28 19.14 13.04 -7.40
C GLU A 28 19.09 12.48 -5.97
N LYS A 29 17.87 12.19 -5.48
CA LYS A 29 17.62 11.85 -4.06
C LYS A 29 16.42 10.92 -3.91
N LEU A 30 16.42 10.10 -2.87
CA LEU A 30 15.22 9.41 -2.40
C LEU A 30 14.44 10.36 -1.48
N LEU A 31 13.14 10.46 -1.69
CA LEU A 31 12.21 11.26 -0.89
C LEU A 31 11.12 10.34 -0.35
N PHE A 32 10.45 10.79 0.70
CA PHE A 32 9.33 10.05 1.28
C PHE A 32 8.04 10.84 1.11
N VAL A 33 6.98 10.12 0.78
CA VAL A 33 5.63 10.61 0.57
C VAL A 33 4.74 10.01 1.64
N MET A 34 4.05 10.88 2.36
CA MET A 34 2.91 10.55 3.21
C MET A 34 1.66 11.09 2.52
N CYS A 35 0.72 10.20 2.20
CA CYS A 35 -0.59 10.58 1.71
C CYS A 35 -1.62 10.27 2.78
N ARG A 36 -2.39 11.28 3.17
CA ARG A 36 -3.58 11.17 4.00
C ARG A 36 -4.81 11.29 3.10
N ILE A 37 -5.70 10.32 3.22
CA ILE A 37 -6.96 10.26 2.50
C ILE A 37 -8.05 10.50 3.52
N GLU A 38 -8.79 11.58 3.34
CA GLU A 38 -9.96 11.88 4.16
C GLU A 38 -11.17 11.20 3.54
N LEU A 39 -11.67 10.15 4.20
CA LEU A 39 -12.84 9.44 3.73
C LEU A 39 -14.10 10.18 4.18
N GLN A 40 -14.63 11.05 3.31
CA GLN A 40 -15.87 11.76 3.56
C GLN A 40 -17.06 10.91 3.10
N ALA A 41 -18.07 10.75 3.95
CA ALA A 41 -19.23 9.90 3.65
C ALA A 41 -20.10 10.43 2.48
N LEU A 42 -20.05 11.74 2.19
CA LEU A 42 -20.96 12.43 1.27
C LEU A 42 -20.27 13.44 0.34
N LYS A 43 -18.94 13.47 0.32
CA LYS A 43 -18.15 14.49 -0.38
C LYS A 43 -16.95 13.86 -1.08
N PRO A 44 -16.42 14.52 -2.13
CA PRO A 44 -15.26 14.04 -2.85
C PRO A 44 -14.08 13.78 -1.91
N HIS A 45 -13.45 12.62 -2.05
CA HIS A 45 -12.23 12.28 -1.32
C HIS A 45 -11.11 13.23 -1.73
N ASN A 46 -10.46 13.85 -0.75
CA ASN A 46 -9.25 14.64 -0.95
C ASN A 46 -8.05 13.84 -0.46
N PHE A 47 -6.97 13.93 -1.22
CA PHE A 47 -5.67 13.38 -0.90
C PHE A 47 -4.76 14.52 -0.47
N ALA A 48 -4.50 14.62 0.83
CA ALA A 48 -3.48 15.49 1.37
C ALA A 48 -2.14 14.77 1.27
N ILE A 49 -1.24 15.26 0.43
CA ILE A 49 0.06 14.65 0.16
C ILE A 49 1.14 15.54 0.75
N ALA A 50 1.94 15.00 1.66
CA ALA A 50 3.15 15.61 2.18
C ALA A 50 4.37 14.82 1.71
N ILE A 51 5.42 15.54 1.34
CA ILE A 51 6.67 14.99 0.82
C ILE A 51 7.79 15.57 1.64
N PHE A 52 8.66 14.71 2.18
CA PHE A 52 9.77 15.13 3.01
C PHE A 52 11.10 14.57 2.50
N ASP A 53 12.11 15.43 2.57
CA ASP A 53 13.51 15.01 2.38
C ASP A 53 14.14 14.58 3.71
N ASN A 54 15.29 13.92 3.64
CA ASN A 54 16.02 13.44 4.81
C ASN A 54 16.62 14.57 5.68
N ILE A 55 16.36 15.85 5.35
CA ILE A 55 17.00 17.03 5.93
C ILE A 55 15.95 18.04 6.47
N ARG A 56 14.65 17.67 6.47
CA ARG A 56 13.47 18.41 7.02
C ARG A 56 12.77 19.41 6.09
N ARG A 57 13.03 19.40 4.78
CA ARG A 57 12.16 20.16 3.87
C ARG A 57 10.90 19.38 3.61
N ILE A 58 9.75 20.04 3.79
CA ILE A 58 8.45 19.45 3.54
C ILE A 58 7.75 20.24 2.46
N TRP A 59 7.24 19.52 1.47
CA TRP A 59 6.31 20.06 0.49
C TRP A 59 4.96 19.40 0.64
N LYS A 60 3.89 20.16 0.42
CA LYS A 60 2.52 19.63 0.46
C LYS A 60 1.74 19.96 -0.81
N THR A 61 0.76 19.12 -1.10
CA THR A 61 -0.27 19.38 -2.10
C THR A 61 -1.57 18.72 -1.69
N THR A 62 -2.69 19.20 -2.23
CA THR A 62 -4.00 18.57 -2.06
C THR A 62 -4.52 18.20 -3.42
N VAL A 63 -4.80 16.91 -3.61
CA VAL A 63 -5.38 16.39 -4.85
C VAL A 63 -6.85 16.08 -4.60
N SER A 64 -7.73 16.79 -5.31
CA SER A 64 -9.18 16.54 -5.26
C SER A 64 -9.59 15.44 -6.22
N ILE A 65 -10.73 14.79 -5.95
CA ILE A 65 -11.27 13.80 -6.88
C ILE A 65 -11.60 14.43 -8.24
N ASP A 66 -12.11 15.66 -8.27
CA ASP A 66 -12.47 16.36 -9.50
C ASP A 66 -11.24 16.54 -10.42
N LEU A 67 -10.08 16.80 -9.82
CA LEU A 67 -8.81 16.88 -10.55
C LEU A 67 -8.42 15.51 -11.12
N LEU A 68 -8.60 14.43 -10.35
CA LEU A 68 -8.35 13.07 -10.83
C LEU A 68 -9.30 12.68 -11.96
N GLU A 69 -10.59 13.01 -11.86
CA GLU A 69 -11.59 12.73 -12.90
C GLU A 69 -11.29 13.50 -14.19
N LYS A 70 -10.83 14.75 -14.07
CA LYS A 70 -10.34 15.52 -15.21
C LYS A 70 -9.14 14.84 -15.87
N ILE A 71 -8.16 14.41 -15.09
CA ILE A 71 -6.99 13.65 -15.58
C ILE A 71 -7.43 12.37 -16.29
N ALA A 72 -8.39 11.62 -15.71
CA ALA A 72 -8.92 10.39 -16.32
C ALA A 72 -9.55 10.67 -17.68
N THR A 73 -10.36 11.75 -17.78
CA THR A 73 -10.99 12.19 -19.03
C THR A 73 -9.94 12.55 -20.07
N GLU A 74 -8.92 13.33 -19.71
CA GLU A 74 -7.82 13.73 -20.61
C GLU A 74 -7.00 12.53 -21.12
N ASN A 75 -6.92 11.46 -20.32
CA ASN A 75 -6.19 10.24 -20.68
C ASN A 75 -7.08 9.14 -21.29
N ASN A 76 -8.37 9.41 -21.56
CA ASN A 76 -9.36 8.43 -22.02
C ASN A 76 -9.44 7.16 -21.14
N GLU A 77 -9.33 7.33 -19.82
CA GLU A 77 -9.40 6.23 -18.86
C GLU A 77 -10.84 5.96 -18.42
N THR A 78 -11.28 4.71 -18.49
CA THR A 78 -12.66 4.29 -18.17
C THR A 78 -12.78 3.56 -16.83
N GLY A 79 -11.68 3.47 -16.08
CA GLY A 79 -11.61 2.81 -14.78
C GLY A 79 -11.95 3.72 -13.59
N ASN A 80 -12.04 3.11 -12.41
CA ASN A 80 -12.16 3.85 -11.16
C ASN A 80 -10.83 4.57 -10.86
N ILE A 81 -10.76 5.85 -11.22
CA ILE A 81 -9.54 6.66 -11.10
C ILE A 81 -9.06 6.79 -9.66
N LEU A 82 -10.00 6.83 -8.69
CA LEU A 82 -9.69 6.90 -7.27
C LEU A 82 -8.88 5.67 -6.84
N SER A 83 -9.36 4.47 -7.20
CA SER A 83 -8.67 3.22 -6.91
C SER A 83 -7.32 3.16 -7.64
N MET A 84 -7.24 3.64 -8.87
CA MET A 84 -5.98 3.68 -9.62
C MET A 84 -4.95 4.60 -8.98
N PHE A 85 -5.34 5.80 -8.55
CA PHE A 85 -4.48 6.76 -7.87
C PHE A 85 -4.07 6.25 -6.48
N GLU A 86 -5.01 5.67 -5.72
CA GLU A 86 -4.68 5.08 -4.42
C GLU A 86 -3.69 3.92 -4.55
N ASN A 87 -3.91 3.03 -5.52
CA ASN A 87 -3.01 1.91 -5.79
C ASN A 87 -1.66 2.39 -6.34
N SER A 88 -1.63 3.50 -7.09
CA SER A 88 -0.38 4.09 -7.53
C SER A 88 0.42 4.67 -6.39
N LEU A 89 -0.20 5.17 -5.32
CA LEU A 89 0.48 5.69 -4.13
C LEU A 89 1.06 4.59 -3.24
N ARG A 90 0.52 3.38 -3.30
CA ARG A 90 1.08 2.21 -2.60
C ARG A 90 2.39 1.77 -3.26
N ILE A 91 3.24 1.04 -2.55
CA ILE A 91 4.48 0.48 -3.11
C ILE A 91 4.11 -0.32 -4.37
N PRO A 92 4.77 -0.08 -5.52
CA PRO A 92 4.38 -0.70 -6.76
C PRO A 92 4.54 -2.21 -6.62
N ASN A 93 3.44 -2.93 -6.77
CA ASN A 93 3.49 -4.38 -6.88
C ASN A 93 4.27 -4.69 -8.16
N THR A 94 5.44 -5.30 -8.01
CA THR A 94 6.38 -5.58 -9.12
C THR A 94 5.78 -6.51 -10.18
N ASN A 95 4.62 -7.10 -9.91
CA ASN A 95 3.89 -7.99 -10.79
C ASN A 95 2.87 -7.30 -11.71
N ILE A 96 2.82 -5.96 -11.74
CA ILE A 96 1.93 -5.20 -12.64
C ILE A 96 2.69 -4.84 -13.92
N ALA A 97 2.17 -5.22 -15.09
CA ALA A 97 2.79 -5.01 -16.40
C ALA A 97 3.02 -3.53 -16.78
N ALA A 98 2.35 -2.61 -16.08
CA ALA A 98 2.47 -1.16 -16.27
C ALA A 98 2.37 -0.43 -14.92
N PRO A 99 3.43 -0.42 -14.10
CA PRO A 99 3.36 0.20 -12.79
C PRO A 99 3.30 1.72 -12.92
N PHE A 100 2.52 2.34 -12.05
CA PHE A 100 2.59 3.78 -11.85
C PHE A 100 3.77 4.14 -10.95
N ILE A 101 4.42 5.25 -11.29
CA ILE A 101 5.55 5.80 -10.55
C ILE A 101 5.28 7.28 -10.25
N PHE A 102 5.90 7.74 -9.17
CA PHE A 102 5.91 9.14 -8.80
C PHE A 102 7.34 9.65 -8.86
N GLU A 103 7.51 10.80 -9.49
CA GLU A 103 8.77 11.53 -9.59
C GLU A 103 8.52 12.98 -9.22
N ILE A 104 9.54 13.64 -8.67
CA ILE A 104 9.46 15.06 -8.33
C ILE A 104 10.46 15.81 -9.18
N ILE A 105 9.97 16.83 -9.88
CA ILE A 105 10.74 17.71 -10.76
C ILE A 105 10.16 19.13 -10.61
N ASP A 106 11.00 20.14 -10.41
CA ASP A 106 10.62 21.55 -10.42
C ASP A 106 9.45 21.94 -9.51
N GLY A 107 9.41 21.39 -8.30
CA GLY A 107 8.30 21.65 -7.37
C GLY A 107 6.97 21.05 -7.83
N LYS A 108 7.00 20.03 -8.69
CA LYS A 108 5.81 19.27 -9.10
C LYS A 108 5.96 17.80 -8.76
N LEU A 109 4.89 17.22 -8.24
CA LEU A 109 4.73 15.79 -8.12
C LEU A 109 4.15 15.24 -9.43
N LEU A 110 4.96 14.50 -10.18
CA LEU A 110 4.58 13.90 -11.45
C LEU A 110 4.09 12.47 -11.21
N TRP A 111 2.84 12.22 -11.55
CA TRP A 111 2.27 10.88 -11.61
C TRP A 111 2.47 10.33 -13.02
N LYS A 112 3.31 9.31 -13.17
CA LYS A 112 3.67 8.74 -14.47
C LYS A 112 3.28 7.27 -14.56
N LYS A 113 2.91 6.82 -15.76
CA LYS A 113 2.67 5.41 -16.09
C LYS A 113 3.89 4.85 -16.81
N LYS A 114 4.52 3.81 -16.27
CA LYS A 114 5.63 3.13 -16.94
C LYS A 114 5.08 2.07 -17.89
N LEU A 115 5.39 2.18 -19.17
CA LEU A 115 5.04 1.19 -20.19
C LEU A 115 6.33 0.74 -20.87
N LYS A 116 6.75 -0.50 -20.60
CA LYS A 116 8.06 -1.04 -21.03
C LYS A 116 9.19 -0.09 -20.62
N ASP A 117 9.91 0.46 -21.59
CA ASP A 117 11.06 1.36 -21.40
C ASP A 117 10.69 2.85 -21.40
N ALA A 118 9.42 3.18 -21.63
CA ALA A 118 8.92 4.56 -21.66
C ALA A 118 8.15 4.92 -20.39
N LYS A 119 8.21 6.21 -20.02
CA LYS A 119 7.44 6.82 -18.94
C LYS A 119 6.50 7.86 -19.54
N TYR A 120 5.20 7.70 -19.33
CA TYR A 120 4.19 8.62 -19.82
C TYR A 120 3.69 9.47 -18.65
N LEU A 121 3.64 10.79 -18.82
CA LEU A 121 3.04 11.68 -17.84
C LEU A 121 1.53 11.44 -17.83
N TYR A 122 1.00 11.12 -16.65
CA TYR A 122 -0.42 10.83 -16.46
C TYR A 122 -1.10 11.99 -15.73
N GLY A 123 -0.45 12.53 -14.69
CA GLY A 123 -0.89 13.72 -13.97
C GLY A 123 0.26 14.49 -13.36
N SER A 124 0.03 15.75 -13.02
CA SER A 124 1.00 16.63 -12.37
C SER A 124 0.32 17.46 -11.29
N PHE A 125 0.96 17.58 -10.13
CA PHE A 125 0.43 18.32 -8.99
C PHE A 125 1.48 19.30 -8.48
N ASP A 126 1.11 20.57 -8.36
CA ASP A 126 2.00 21.59 -7.84
C ASP A 126 2.22 21.37 -6.34
N LEU A 127 3.48 21.44 -5.92
CA LEU A 127 3.90 21.29 -4.54
C LEU A 127 4.19 22.66 -3.94
N THR A 128 3.65 22.91 -2.76
CA THR A 128 3.95 24.11 -1.98
C THR A 128 4.93 23.76 -0.86
N LEU A 129 6.03 24.52 -0.77
CA LEU A 129 6.96 24.38 0.36
C LEU A 129 6.25 24.81 1.65
N VAL A 130 6.35 23.99 2.69
CA VAL A 130 5.88 24.34 4.03
C VAL A 130 6.99 25.17 4.69
N GLU A 131 6.78 26.45 4.90
CA GLU A 131 7.79 27.34 5.53
C GLU A 131 7.71 27.34 7.06
N ASP A 132 6.52 27.06 7.62
CA ASP A 132 6.32 27.05 9.06
C ASP A 132 6.93 25.79 9.71
N PHE A 133 7.86 26.01 10.64
CA PHE A 133 8.50 24.94 11.39
C PHE A 133 7.53 24.19 12.31
N ALA A 134 6.48 24.85 12.83
CA ALA A 134 5.51 24.17 13.67
C ALA A 134 4.71 23.15 12.85
N GLU A 135 4.19 23.57 11.69
CA GLU A 135 3.53 22.68 10.73
C GLU A 135 4.46 21.56 10.25
N GLN A 136 5.71 21.86 9.91
CA GLN A 136 6.67 20.82 9.50
C GLN A 136 6.85 19.72 10.57
N ASN A 137 7.00 20.13 11.83
CA ASN A 137 7.18 19.21 12.94
C ASN A 137 5.92 18.38 13.21
N GLU A 138 4.73 18.96 13.02
CA GLU A 138 3.47 18.25 13.14
C GLU A 138 3.35 17.15 12.08
N ILE A 139 3.65 17.45 10.82
CA ILE A 139 3.64 16.48 9.71
C ILE A 139 4.63 15.33 9.96
N ILE A 140 5.87 15.64 10.40
CA ILE A 140 6.87 14.62 10.73
C ILE A 140 6.41 13.76 11.91
N ARG A 141 5.81 14.37 12.94
CA ARG A 141 5.29 13.65 14.10
C ARG A 141 4.17 12.70 13.69
N GLU A 142 3.22 13.16 12.87
CA GLU A 142 2.14 12.33 12.32
C GLU A 142 2.70 11.12 11.55
N TYR A 143 3.70 11.35 10.69
CA TYR A 143 4.38 10.29 9.95
C TYR A 143 5.02 9.23 10.88
N LEU A 144 5.77 9.67 11.89
CA LEU A 144 6.47 8.78 12.81
C LEU A 144 5.48 7.97 13.67
N LEU A 145 4.43 8.61 14.17
CA LEU A 145 3.38 7.96 14.96
C LEU A 145 2.66 6.90 14.12
N PHE A 146 2.24 7.23 12.90
CA PHE A 146 1.60 6.27 12.01
C PHE A 146 2.52 5.09 11.67
N SER A 147 3.80 5.36 11.42
CA SER A 147 4.78 4.31 11.13
C SER A 147 4.96 3.36 12.32
N ALA A 148 5.07 3.89 13.54
CA ALA A 148 5.21 3.10 14.76
C ALA A 148 3.95 2.26 15.05
N LEU A 149 2.76 2.85 14.92
CA LEU A 149 1.49 2.15 15.12
C LEU A 149 1.31 0.99 14.13
N ASN A 150 1.63 1.22 12.85
CA ASN A 150 1.58 0.15 11.85
C ASN A 150 2.58 -0.96 12.13
N ALA A 151 3.80 -0.63 12.56
CA ALA A 151 4.81 -1.61 12.91
C ALA A 151 4.32 -2.50 14.06
N GLN A 152 3.77 -1.91 15.12
CA GLN A 152 3.20 -2.64 16.24
C GLN A 152 2.03 -3.56 15.81
N GLN A 153 1.09 -3.05 15.02
CA GLN A 153 -0.04 -3.85 14.53
C GLN A 153 0.40 -5.02 13.64
N LEU A 154 1.47 -4.83 12.85
CA LEU A 154 2.04 -5.89 12.03
C LEU A 154 2.72 -6.95 12.90
N ASP A 155 3.41 -6.54 13.96
CA ASP A 155 4.07 -7.44 14.91
C ASP A 155 3.05 -8.32 15.65
N GLU A 156 1.99 -7.72 16.19
CA GLU A 156 0.89 -8.45 16.86
C GLU A 156 0.21 -9.46 15.91
N ARG A 157 0.01 -9.08 14.64
CA ARG A 157 -0.54 -9.96 13.61
C ARG A 157 0.42 -11.07 13.23
N LEU A 158 1.72 -10.80 13.20
CA LEU A 158 2.75 -11.79 12.93
C LEU A 158 2.75 -12.84 14.04
N GLU A 159 2.84 -12.44 15.31
CA GLU A 159 2.81 -13.34 16.47
C GLU A 159 1.54 -14.21 16.48
N SER A 160 0.38 -13.60 16.23
CA SER A 160 -0.90 -14.33 16.14
C SER A 160 -0.90 -15.35 14.99
N THR A 161 -0.32 -14.99 13.85
CA THR A 161 -0.21 -15.89 12.69
C THR A 161 0.76 -17.02 12.96
N GLU A 162 1.92 -16.75 13.58
CA GLU A 162 2.90 -17.75 13.97
C GLU A 162 2.32 -18.76 14.96
N LYS A 163 1.56 -18.29 15.95
CA LYS A 163 0.84 -19.16 16.88
C LYS A 163 -0.15 -20.08 16.16
N ARG A 164 -0.93 -19.54 15.22
CA ARG A 164 -1.86 -20.35 14.41
C ARG A 164 -1.15 -21.40 13.56
N ILE A 165 0.00 -21.06 12.97
CA ILE A 165 0.82 -22.01 12.21
C ILE A 165 1.31 -23.13 13.15
N HIS A 166 1.77 -22.77 14.34
CA HIS A 166 2.21 -23.74 15.34
C HIS A 166 1.09 -24.70 15.73
N ASP A 167 -0.09 -24.18 16.09
CA ASP A 167 -1.25 -24.98 16.48
C ASP A 167 -1.67 -25.96 15.38
N VAL A 168 -1.76 -25.48 14.13
CA VAL A 168 -2.09 -26.31 12.95
C VAL A 168 -1.01 -27.37 12.70
N THR A 169 0.26 -27.04 12.91
CA THR A 169 1.37 -27.98 12.75
C THR A 169 1.34 -29.07 13.82
N GLU A 170 1.05 -28.73 15.08
CA GLU A 170 0.87 -29.71 16.15
C GLU A 170 -0.32 -30.64 15.88
N GLU A 171 -1.45 -30.09 15.43
CA GLU A 171 -2.65 -30.87 15.12
C GLU A 171 -2.40 -31.85 13.95
N ARG A 172 -1.72 -31.38 12.90
CA ARG A 172 -1.25 -32.24 11.81
C ARG A 172 -0.37 -33.38 12.33
N ASP A 173 0.60 -33.10 13.19
CA ASP A 173 1.53 -34.11 13.71
C ASP A 173 0.84 -35.11 14.64
N LYS A 174 -0.10 -34.65 15.47
CA LYS A 174 -0.99 -35.51 16.27
C LYS A 174 -1.79 -36.44 15.35
N THR A 175 -2.40 -35.90 14.30
CA THR A 175 -3.18 -36.68 13.31
C THR A 175 -2.31 -37.70 12.56
N MET A 176 -1.12 -37.31 12.11
CA MET A 176 -0.17 -38.21 11.44
C MET A 176 0.34 -39.32 12.36
N LYS A 177 0.56 -39.05 13.66
CA LYS A 177 0.89 -40.08 14.65
C LYS A 177 -0.27 -41.08 14.82
N HIS A 178 -1.52 -40.61 14.83
CA HIS A 178 -2.70 -41.50 14.88
C HIS A 178 -2.81 -42.34 13.61
N PHE A 179 -2.56 -41.76 12.44
CA PHE A 179 -2.54 -42.49 11.18
C PHE A 179 -1.44 -43.57 11.14
N LYS A 180 -0.22 -43.26 11.59
CA LYS A 180 0.89 -44.24 11.66
C LYS A 180 0.67 -45.33 12.71
N LYS A 181 0.06 -45.01 13.85
CA LYS A 181 -0.34 -46.00 14.88
C LYS A 181 -1.53 -46.85 14.43
N GLY A 182 -2.40 -46.27 13.61
CA GLY A 182 -3.38 -46.96 12.79
C GLY A 182 -2.70 -47.76 11.69
N ASN A 183 -1.96 -48.80 12.09
CA ASN A 183 -1.65 -49.94 11.24
C ASN A 183 -2.97 -50.47 10.67
N ILE A 184 -3.41 -49.90 9.54
CA ILE A 184 -4.22 -50.62 8.58
C ILE A 184 -3.30 -51.77 8.18
N LYS A 185 -3.51 -52.92 8.82
CA LYS A 185 -3.13 -54.21 8.28
C LYS A 185 -3.80 -54.26 6.92
N THR A 186 -3.09 -53.83 5.88
CA THR A 186 -3.36 -54.31 4.53
C THR A 186 -3.15 -55.81 4.63
N LYS A 187 -4.23 -56.55 4.90
CA LYS A 187 -4.28 -57.98 4.61
C LYS A 187 -3.81 -58.06 3.17
N ARG A 188 -2.62 -58.64 2.94
CA ARG A 188 -2.29 -59.27 1.66
C ARG A 188 -3.41 -60.28 1.44
N MET A 189 -4.49 -59.87 0.77
CA MET A 189 -5.46 -60.82 0.25
C MET A 189 -4.73 -61.54 -0.87
N GLY A 190 -4.39 -62.78 -0.56
CA GLY A 190 -3.79 -63.71 -1.51
C GLY A 190 -4.66 -63.84 -2.75
N ASN A 191 -3.96 -64.08 -3.86
CA ASN A 191 -4.39 -64.56 -5.15
C ASN A 191 -5.88 -64.89 -5.26
N TRP A 192 -6.61 -64.05 -5.98
CA TRP A 192 -7.86 -64.43 -6.63
C TRP A 192 -7.50 -65.23 -7.89
N GLN A 193 -7.14 -66.50 -7.68
CA GLN A 193 -7.15 -67.52 -8.72
C GLN A 193 -8.21 -68.56 -8.36
N ASP A 194 -8.90 -68.99 -9.41
CA ASP A 194 -9.84 -70.11 -9.54
C ASP A 194 -11.30 -69.85 -9.13
N ASN A 195 -12.14 -69.69 -10.15
CA ASN A 195 -12.91 -70.85 -10.60
C ASN A 195 -13.36 -70.74 -12.07
N LYS A 196 -13.19 -71.88 -12.75
CA LYS A 196 -13.73 -72.25 -14.06
C LYS A 196 -15.26 -72.21 -14.09
#